data_AF-A0A2T2TN07-F1
#
_entry.id   AF-A0A2T2TN07-F1
#
_cell.length_a   1.000
_cell.length_b   1.000
_cell.length_c   1.000
_cell.angle_alpha   90.00
_cell.angle_beta   90.00
_cell.angle_gamma   90.00
#
_symmetry.space_group_name_H-M   'P 1'
#
loop_
_entity.id
_entity.type
_entity.pdbx_description
1 polymer ?
#
loop_
_entity_poly.entity_id
_entity_poly.type
_entity_poly.pdbx_seq_one_letter_code
_entity_poly.pdbx_strand_id
1 'polypeptide(L)'
;YLRWALQNTPLRELFPRPETTTAEALRERWGFSETIIDRFFRPFLGGIFLEDELRTSSRMFAFVFRMFSRGAAALPAAGMQAIPRQLAGALPEGTLRLGARVASVEGQSVEEQTVRLESGEALDAPAVVVATEAPEARRLLKRDDGHPEDDIHPEDDIPPAAHRSTATVYFAAGRAPTDEAVLMLNGDGGAGPVNTVTVPSNVQPAYAPPDKALIGASVLGTPSASDEELQAAVRKQLRSWFGAGVEGWRALRTVRVDYALPEQAPPYLSPPVKAVRRRPGLYCCGDHRRTASINGALASGRAAAEAVTTDAPALRASP
;
A
#
# COMPACT_ATOMS: atom_id res chain seq x y z
N TYR A 1 25.24 -1.49 11.97
CA TYR A 1 24.60 -0.75 13.08
C TYR A 1 23.09 -0.57 12.88
N LEU A 2 22.61 0.13 11.83
CA LEU A 2 21.17 0.38 11.56
C LEU A 2 20.27 -0.85 11.77
N ARG A 3 20.58 -1.96 11.09
CA ARG A 3 19.83 -3.22 11.18
C ARG A 3 19.68 -3.70 12.62
N TRP A 4 20.79 -3.80 13.35
CA TRP A 4 20.79 -4.20 14.76
C TRP A 4 19.95 -3.26 15.62
N ALA A 5 20.11 -1.94 15.45
CA ALA A 5 19.39 -0.95 16.25
C ALA A 5 17.87 -1.03 16.05
N LEU A 6 17.42 -1.09 14.79
CA LEU A 6 15.98 -1.17 14.47
C LEU A 6 15.36 -2.53 14.79
N GLN A 7 16.09 -3.63 14.63
CA GLN A 7 15.60 -4.96 15.01
C GLN A 7 15.33 -5.09 16.51
N ASN A 8 16.20 -4.48 17.33
CA ASN A 8 16.17 -4.59 18.79
C ASN A 8 15.34 -3.50 19.47
N THR A 9 14.83 -2.50 18.73
CA THR A 9 13.92 -1.49 19.29
C THR A 9 12.45 -1.91 19.07
N PRO A 10 11.61 -1.97 20.12
CA PRO A 10 10.17 -2.17 20.01
C PRO A 10 9.46 -1.04 19.25
N LEU A 11 8.36 -1.34 18.54
CA LEU A 11 7.61 -0.32 17.80
C LEU A 11 7.06 0.80 18.70
N ARG A 12 6.66 0.46 19.93
CA ARG A 12 6.23 1.43 20.98
C ARG A 12 7.30 2.46 21.34
N GLU A 13 8.57 2.19 21.03
CA GLU A 13 9.70 3.09 21.25
C GLU A 13 10.18 3.75 19.96
N LEU A 14 9.87 3.17 18.79
CA LEU A 14 10.17 3.76 17.48
C LEU A 14 9.17 4.84 17.09
N PHE A 15 7.87 4.59 17.28
CA PHE A 15 6.82 5.50 16.86
C PHE A 15 6.74 6.82 17.64
N PRO A 16 7.17 6.94 18.90
CA PRO A 16 7.22 8.24 19.58
C PRO A 16 8.41 9.12 19.18
N ARG A 17 9.40 8.61 18.44
CA ARG A 17 10.58 9.41 18.05
C ARG A 17 10.19 10.61 17.19
N PRO A 18 10.93 11.73 17.22
CA PRO A 18 10.68 12.86 16.32
C PRO A 18 10.53 12.40 14.87
N GLU A 19 9.41 12.81 14.26
CA GLU A 19 9.09 12.51 12.87
C GLU A 19 9.70 13.60 11.97
N THR A 20 10.36 13.14 10.92
CA THR A 20 11.17 13.90 9.95
C THR A 20 11.18 13.06 8.68
N THR A 21 11.67 13.58 7.56
CA THR A 21 11.75 12.81 6.32
C THR A 21 12.73 11.64 6.46
N THR A 22 12.58 10.64 5.59
CA THR A 22 13.52 9.51 5.56
C THR A 22 14.91 9.98 5.13
N ALA A 23 15.01 10.92 4.18
CA ALA A 23 16.27 11.52 3.77
C ALA A 23 17.03 12.15 4.96
N GLU A 24 16.38 13.02 5.72
CA GLU A 24 16.95 13.67 6.90
C GLU A 24 17.36 12.63 7.95
N ALA A 25 16.51 11.64 8.22
CA ALA A 25 16.87 10.59 9.18
C ALA A 25 18.09 9.77 8.73
N LEU A 26 18.20 9.40 7.45
CA LEU A 26 19.35 8.65 6.95
C LEU A 26 20.66 9.45 7.09
N ARG A 27 20.62 10.76 6.78
CA ARG A 27 21.78 11.64 6.86
C ARG A 27 22.15 11.98 8.29
N GLU A 28 21.23 12.55 9.05
CA GLU A 28 21.52 13.18 10.34
C GLU A 28 21.50 12.17 11.50
N ARG A 29 20.52 11.26 11.51
CA ARG A 29 20.36 10.30 12.61
C ARG A 29 21.26 9.07 12.43
N TRP A 30 21.43 8.62 11.19
CA TRP A 30 22.18 7.39 10.90
C TRP A 30 23.57 7.62 10.29
N GLY A 31 23.89 8.85 9.87
CA GLY A 31 25.22 9.21 9.39
C GLY A 31 25.59 8.56 8.05
N PHE A 32 24.61 8.21 7.21
CA PHE A 32 24.90 7.61 5.90
C PHE A 32 25.38 8.67 4.90
N SER A 33 26.31 8.28 4.02
CA SER A 33 26.78 9.12 2.93
C SER A 33 25.75 9.22 1.81
N GLU A 34 25.79 10.31 1.04
CA GLU A 34 24.93 10.47 -0.14
C GLU A 34 25.07 9.30 -1.12
N THR A 35 26.27 8.73 -1.28
CA THR A 35 26.50 7.58 -2.18
C THR A 35 25.64 6.35 -1.83
N ILE A 36 25.57 5.96 -0.56
CA ILE A 36 24.72 4.81 -0.16
C ILE A 36 23.24 5.20 -0.12
N ILE A 37 22.94 6.45 0.19
CA ILE A 37 21.57 6.97 0.11
C ILE A 37 21.07 6.82 -1.33
N ASP A 38 21.82 7.28 -2.32
CA ASP A 38 21.40 7.28 -3.72
C ASP A 38 21.42 5.90 -4.36
N ARG A 39 22.44 5.08 -4.08
CA ARG A 39 22.60 3.78 -4.78
C ARG A 39 21.87 2.61 -4.12
N PHE A 40 21.49 2.74 -2.86
CA PHE A 40 20.81 1.67 -2.12
C PHE A 40 19.49 2.13 -1.53
N PHE A 41 19.50 3.12 -0.64
CA PHE A 41 18.27 3.49 0.09
C PHE A 41 17.20 4.07 -0.82
N ARG A 42 17.57 4.94 -1.76
CA ARG A 42 16.66 5.57 -2.71
C ARG A 42 15.94 4.56 -3.59
N PRO A 43 16.60 3.66 -4.32
CA PRO A 43 15.89 2.67 -5.13
C PRO A 43 15.15 1.62 -4.27
N PHE A 44 15.73 1.20 -3.14
CA PHE A 44 15.10 0.22 -2.25
C PHE A 44 13.82 0.76 -1.64
N LEU A 45 13.89 1.92 -0.99
CA LEU A 45 12.75 2.56 -0.35
C LEU A 45 11.80 3.16 -1.38
N GLY A 46 12.29 3.63 -2.52
CA GLY A 46 11.42 4.05 -3.61
C GLY A 46 10.57 2.91 -4.16
N GLY A 47 11.07 1.68 -4.14
CA GLY A 47 10.26 0.50 -4.48
C GLY A 47 9.17 0.17 -3.45
N ILE A 48 9.29 0.69 -2.22
CA ILE A 48 8.35 0.43 -1.11
C ILE A 48 7.40 1.60 -0.90
N PHE A 49 7.90 2.83 -0.97
CA PHE A 49 7.17 4.07 -0.78
C PHE A 49 6.61 4.64 -2.08
N LEU A 50 7.06 4.11 -3.22
CA LEU A 50 6.65 4.52 -4.56
C LEU A 50 6.99 6.00 -4.85
N GLU A 51 8.14 6.45 -4.31
CA GLU A 51 8.71 7.80 -4.46
C GLU A 51 10.22 7.77 -4.22
N ASP A 52 10.98 8.59 -4.94
CA ASP A 52 12.44 8.60 -4.86
C ASP A 52 13.00 9.82 -4.13
N GLU A 53 12.19 10.77 -3.65
CA GLU A 53 12.68 11.93 -2.89
C GLU A 53 13.03 11.56 -1.44
N LEU A 54 12.62 10.38 -0.96
CA LEU A 54 12.75 9.92 0.42
C LEU A 54 12.05 10.85 1.42
N ARG A 55 10.94 11.46 0.99
CA ARG A 55 10.10 12.38 1.79
C ARG A 55 9.20 11.64 2.77
N THR A 56 8.97 10.35 2.53
CA THR A 56 8.20 9.49 3.43
C THR A 56 8.72 9.55 4.86
N SER A 57 7.81 9.43 5.83
CA SER A 57 8.08 9.46 7.26
C SER A 57 9.27 8.58 7.69
N SER A 58 10.20 9.15 8.46
CA SER A 58 11.30 8.40 9.08
C SER A 58 10.82 7.31 10.05
N ARG A 59 9.60 7.43 10.60
CA ARG A 59 8.95 6.38 11.39
C ARG A 59 8.51 5.22 10.51
N MET A 60 7.99 5.51 9.32
CA MET A 60 7.62 4.50 8.33
C MET A 60 8.88 3.78 7.80
N PHE A 61 9.96 4.51 7.52
CA PHE A 61 11.28 3.92 7.26
C PHE A 61 11.74 2.98 8.36
N ALA A 62 11.71 3.44 9.62
CA ALA A 62 12.14 2.61 10.75
C ALA A 62 11.30 1.32 10.87
N PHE A 63 9.97 1.43 10.69
CA PHE A 63 9.06 0.30 10.66
C PHE A 63 9.37 -0.69 9.54
N VAL A 64 9.48 -0.20 8.29
CA VAL A 64 9.73 -1.01 7.11
C VAL A 64 11.08 -1.72 7.22
N PHE A 65 12.16 -0.97 7.50
CA PHE A 65 13.49 -1.54 7.60
C PHE A 65 13.58 -2.58 8.73
N ARG A 66 12.87 -2.34 9.84
CA ARG A 66 12.72 -3.31 10.91
C ARG A 66 12.04 -4.59 10.43
N MET A 67 10.93 -4.51 9.69
CA MET A 67 10.20 -5.69 9.22
C MET A 67 11.03 -6.53 8.24
N PHE A 68 11.66 -5.89 7.23
CA PHE A 68 12.58 -6.58 6.31
C PHE A 68 13.78 -7.19 7.02
N SER A 69 14.19 -6.64 8.16
CA SER A 69 15.28 -7.22 8.95
C SER A 69 14.86 -8.46 9.74
N ARG A 70 13.58 -8.68 10.04
CA ARG A 70 13.11 -9.78 10.91
C ARG A 70 12.77 -11.08 10.19
N GLY A 71 12.36 -11.04 8.93
CA GLY A 71 11.76 -12.20 8.27
C GLY A 71 11.96 -12.20 6.77
N ALA A 72 11.58 -13.31 6.15
CA ALA A 72 11.61 -13.48 4.70
C ALA A 72 10.36 -12.84 4.06
N ALA A 73 10.52 -12.36 2.82
CA ALA A 73 9.40 -12.09 1.93
C ALA A 73 8.94 -13.40 1.29
N ALA A 74 7.63 -13.55 1.09
CA ALA A 74 7.03 -14.76 0.51
C ALA A 74 5.93 -14.39 -0.50
N LEU A 75 5.71 -15.27 -1.46
CA LEU A 75 4.65 -15.17 -2.45
C LEU A 75 3.70 -16.38 -2.32
N PRO A 76 2.37 -16.18 -2.17
CA PRO A 76 1.42 -17.29 -2.15
C PRO A 76 1.46 -18.07 -3.46
N ALA A 77 1.45 -19.41 -3.40
CA ALA A 77 1.56 -20.23 -4.61
C ALA A 77 0.51 -19.92 -5.69
N ALA A 78 -0.69 -19.50 -5.28
CA ALA A 78 -1.80 -19.17 -6.16
C ALA A 78 -1.95 -17.66 -6.46
N GLY A 79 -0.90 -16.85 -6.25
CA GLY A 79 -0.94 -15.41 -6.45
C GLY A 79 -1.41 -14.64 -5.22
N MET A 80 -1.14 -13.32 -5.19
CA MET A 80 -1.58 -12.45 -4.08
C MET A 80 -3.11 -12.45 -3.87
N GLN A 81 -3.89 -12.72 -4.93
CA GLN A 81 -5.36 -12.83 -4.85
C GLN A 81 -5.83 -14.02 -4.00
N ALA A 82 -4.97 -14.99 -3.68
CA ALA A 82 -5.30 -16.09 -2.79
C ALA A 82 -5.71 -15.62 -1.39
N ILE A 83 -5.08 -14.55 -0.87
CA ILE A 83 -5.37 -13.98 0.45
C ILE A 83 -6.82 -13.48 0.54
N PRO A 84 -7.28 -12.52 -0.30
CA PRO A 84 -8.67 -12.06 -0.23
C PRO A 84 -9.68 -13.15 -0.59
N ARG A 85 -9.35 -14.11 -1.47
CA ARG A 85 -10.23 -15.26 -1.75
C ARG A 85 -10.42 -16.16 -0.54
N GLN A 86 -9.35 -16.40 0.22
CA GLN A 86 -9.45 -17.17 1.47
C GLN A 86 -10.34 -16.47 2.50
N LEU A 87 -10.20 -15.15 2.64
CA LEU A 87 -11.07 -14.36 3.53
C LEU A 87 -12.54 -14.42 3.07
N ALA A 88 -12.80 -14.24 1.78
CA ALA A 88 -14.14 -14.31 1.20
C ALA A 88 -14.79 -15.68 1.39
N GLY A 89 -14.04 -16.78 1.22
CA GLY A 89 -14.55 -18.14 1.36
C GLY A 89 -14.94 -18.53 2.79
N ALA A 90 -14.56 -17.75 3.79
CA ALA A 90 -14.97 -17.96 5.19
C ALA A 90 -16.30 -17.26 5.54
N LEU A 91 -16.86 -16.45 4.63
CA LEU A 91 -18.12 -15.74 4.84
C LEU A 91 -19.32 -16.61 4.48
N PRO A 92 -20.48 -16.46 5.16
CA PRO A 92 -21.72 -17.11 4.74
C PRO A 92 -22.08 -16.78 3.28
N GLU A 93 -22.71 -17.73 2.59
CA GLU A 93 -23.21 -17.51 1.24
C GLU A 93 -24.16 -16.30 1.20
N GLY A 94 -24.08 -15.51 0.13
CA GLY A 94 -24.87 -14.28 -0.04
C GLY A 94 -24.32 -13.05 0.69
N THR A 95 -23.26 -13.15 1.50
CA THR A 95 -22.67 -12.00 2.20
C THR A 95 -22.04 -10.98 1.25
N LEU A 96 -21.39 -11.44 0.17
CA LEU A 96 -20.66 -10.58 -0.76
C LEU A 96 -21.53 -10.16 -1.94
N ARG A 97 -21.66 -8.85 -2.14
CA ARG A 97 -22.31 -8.25 -3.32
C ARG A 97 -21.28 -7.50 -4.14
N LEU A 98 -20.84 -8.09 -5.25
CA LEU A 98 -19.91 -7.45 -6.20
C LEU A 98 -20.68 -6.60 -7.21
N GLY A 99 -20.03 -5.58 -7.78
CA GLY A 99 -20.68 -4.65 -8.73
C GLY A 99 -21.70 -3.71 -8.10
N ALA A 100 -21.77 -3.66 -6.76
CA ALA A 100 -22.66 -2.81 -5.98
C ALA A 100 -21.88 -1.60 -5.43
N ARG A 101 -21.64 -0.59 -6.27
CA ARG A 101 -20.89 0.60 -5.85
C ARG A 101 -21.73 1.49 -4.93
N VAL A 102 -21.14 1.91 -3.82
CA VAL A 102 -21.76 2.83 -2.86
C VAL A 102 -21.67 4.27 -3.36
N ALA A 103 -22.82 4.92 -3.50
CA ALA A 103 -22.93 6.33 -3.86
C ALA A 103 -22.76 7.24 -2.64
N SER A 104 -23.43 6.95 -1.52
CA SER A 104 -23.36 7.75 -0.29
C SER A 104 -23.57 6.87 0.95
N VAL A 105 -23.05 7.36 2.08
CA VAL A 105 -23.39 6.86 3.42
C VAL A 105 -24.13 7.99 4.13
N GLU A 106 -25.41 7.78 4.38
CA GLU A 106 -26.30 8.74 5.01
C GLU A 106 -26.55 8.32 6.46
N GLY A 107 -26.38 9.26 7.39
CA GLY A 107 -26.76 9.06 8.78
C GLY A 107 -27.81 10.10 9.15
N GLN A 108 -29.06 9.67 9.34
CA GLN A 108 -30.11 10.54 9.87
C GLN A 108 -30.06 10.61 11.41
N SER A 109 -29.50 9.59 12.07
CA SER A 109 -29.23 9.54 13.51
C SER A 109 -28.01 8.66 13.82
N VAL A 110 -27.64 8.57 15.10
CA VAL A 110 -26.61 7.63 15.60
C VAL A 110 -27.09 6.17 15.50
N GLU A 111 -28.39 5.96 15.36
CA GLU A 111 -29.08 4.68 15.57
C GLU A 111 -29.26 3.93 14.25
N GLU A 112 -29.43 4.65 13.14
CA GLU A 112 -29.63 4.06 11.82
C GLU A 112 -28.72 4.72 10.76
N GLN A 113 -28.06 3.88 9.97
CA GLN A 113 -27.24 4.29 8.85
C GLN A 113 -27.84 3.72 7.56
N THR A 114 -28.00 4.58 6.55
CA THR A 114 -28.46 4.16 5.23
C THR A 114 -27.31 4.26 4.23
N VAL A 115 -26.99 3.16 3.57
CA VAL A 115 -26.03 3.11 2.48
C VAL A 115 -26.80 3.16 1.17
N ARG A 116 -26.57 4.19 0.35
CA ARG A 116 -27.15 4.25 -1.01
C ARG A 116 -26.17 3.73 -2.03
N LEU A 117 -26.64 2.86 -2.91
CA LEU A 117 -25.88 2.37 -4.05
C LEU A 117 -26.09 3.27 -5.28
N GLU A 118 -25.15 3.25 -6.22
CA GLU A 118 -25.31 3.94 -7.52
C GLU A 118 -26.52 3.42 -8.32
N SER A 119 -27.00 2.21 -8.02
CA SER A 119 -28.24 1.67 -8.59
C SER A 119 -29.52 2.36 -8.09
N GLY A 120 -29.42 3.17 -7.03
CA GLY A 120 -30.56 3.78 -6.32
C GLY A 120 -31.12 2.94 -5.17
N GLU A 121 -30.63 1.71 -4.99
CA GLU A 121 -30.98 0.86 -3.84
C GLU A 121 -30.47 1.48 -2.53
N ALA A 122 -31.30 1.43 -1.49
CA ALA A 122 -30.96 1.85 -0.13
C ALA A 122 -30.86 0.63 0.78
N LEU A 123 -29.83 0.60 1.62
CA LEU A 123 -29.54 -0.47 2.57
C LEU A 123 -29.41 0.11 3.96
N ASP A 124 -30.29 -0.29 4.86
CA ASP A 124 -30.24 0.15 6.26
C ASP A 124 -29.43 -0.83 7.11
N ALA A 125 -28.56 -0.28 7.95
CA ALA A 125 -27.74 -1.03 8.88
C ALA A 125 -27.52 -0.26 10.18
N PRO A 126 -27.45 -0.96 11.32
CA PRO A 126 -27.10 -0.33 12.60
C PRO A 126 -25.63 0.11 12.65
N ALA A 127 -24.78 -0.47 11.79
CA ALA A 127 -23.37 -0.13 11.69
C ALA A 127 -22.86 -0.21 10.24
N VAL A 128 -22.08 0.79 9.83
CA VAL A 128 -21.41 0.85 8.53
C VAL A 128 -19.91 0.96 8.74
N VAL A 129 -19.14 0.10 8.05
CA VAL A 129 -17.68 0.17 8.01
C VAL A 129 -17.25 0.57 6.61
N VAL A 130 -16.66 1.76 6.48
CA VAL A 130 -16.03 2.24 5.25
C VAL A 130 -14.61 1.68 5.16
N ALA A 131 -14.40 0.75 4.24
CA ALA A 131 -13.14 0.02 4.04
C ALA A 131 -12.53 0.25 2.64
N THR A 132 -12.76 1.44 2.07
CA THR A 132 -12.27 1.85 0.75
C THR A 132 -10.89 2.53 0.86
N GLU A 133 -10.27 2.82 -0.28
CA GLU A 133 -9.09 3.69 -0.35
C GLU A 133 -9.38 5.09 0.20
N ALA A 134 -8.34 5.81 0.62
CA ALA A 134 -8.49 7.05 1.37
C ALA A 134 -9.32 8.13 0.62
N PRO A 135 -9.15 8.38 -0.70
CA PRO A 135 -9.97 9.34 -1.42
C PRO A 135 -11.46 9.00 -1.40
N GLU A 136 -11.80 7.72 -1.61
CA GLU A 136 -13.19 7.27 -1.62
C GLU A 136 -13.77 7.26 -0.20
N ALA A 137 -12.97 6.88 0.81
CA ALA A 137 -13.38 6.96 2.20
C ALA A 137 -13.68 8.42 2.60
N ARG A 138 -12.81 9.36 2.20
CA ARG A 138 -13.05 10.80 2.38
C ARG A 138 -14.33 11.26 1.67
N ARG A 139 -14.59 10.80 0.45
CA ARG A 139 -15.82 11.14 -0.29
C ARG A 139 -17.07 10.62 0.42
N LEU A 140 -17.06 9.38 0.89
CA LEU A 140 -18.19 8.73 1.55
C LEU A 140 -18.45 9.24 2.96
N LEU A 141 -17.42 9.73 3.66
CA LEU A 141 -17.52 10.17 5.05
C LEU A 141 -17.74 11.69 5.19
N LYS A 142 -17.46 12.48 4.15
CA LYS A 142 -17.72 13.92 4.18
C LYS A 142 -19.21 14.20 4.26
N ARG A 143 -19.60 15.14 5.13
CA ARG A 143 -20.91 15.78 5.11
C ARG A 143 -20.97 16.84 4.01
N ASP A 144 -22.12 16.93 3.35
CA ASP A 144 -22.39 17.89 2.25
C ASP A 144 -22.60 19.34 2.76
N ASP A 145 -22.58 19.58 4.07
CA ASP A 145 -22.85 20.89 4.68
C ASP A 145 -21.64 21.85 4.70
N GLY A 146 -20.47 21.40 4.21
CA GLY A 146 -19.28 22.23 4.09
C GLY A 146 -18.61 22.56 5.43
N HIS A 147 -19.12 22.03 6.54
CA HIS A 147 -18.50 22.13 7.85
C HIS A 147 -17.53 20.96 8.06
N PRO A 148 -16.36 21.18 8.70
CA PRO A 148 -15.63 20.06 9.30
C PRO A 148 -16.59 19.26 10.16
N GLU A 149 -16.45 17.93 10.23
CA GLU A 149 -17.14 17.20 11.30
C GLU A 149 -16.60 17.77 12.63
N ASP A 150 -17.37 18.64 13.29
CA ASP A 150 -16.97 19.33 14.52
C ASP A 150 -16.55 18.35 15.64
N ASP A 151 -16.95 17.08 15.50
CA ASP A 151 -16.69 15.97 16.41
C ASP A 151 -15.46 15.11 16.03
N ILE A 152 -14.77 15.38 14.91
CA ILE A 152 -13.57 14.64 14.50
C ILE A 152 -12.31 15.41 14.82
N HIS A 153 -11.41 14.79 15.60
CA HIS A 153 -10.08 15.33 15.83
C HIS A 153 -9.33 15.48 14.49
N PRO A 154 -8.63 16.60 14.24
CA PRO A 154 -7.92 16.84 12.97
C PRO A 154 -6.94 15.73 12.56
N GLU A 155 -6.35 15.04 13.54
CA GLU A 155 -5.44 13.91 13.33
C GLU A 155 -6.13 12.64 12.78
N ASP A 156 -7.44 12.57 12.94
CA ASP A 156 -8.27 11.50 12.43
C ASP A 156 -8.89 11.82 11.07
N ASP A 157 -8.86 13.07 10.59
CA ASP A 157 -9.32 13.38 9.24
C ASP A 157 -8.52 12.59 8.19
N ILE A 158 -9.17 12.29 7.07
CA ILE A 158 -8.54 11.66 5.92
C ILE A 158 -8.07 12.79 5.00
N PRO A 159 -6.77 13.13 4.93
CA PRO A 159 -6.32 14.31 4.19
C PRO A 159 -6.62 14.21 2.68
N PRO A 160 -6.59 15.33 1.94
CA PRO A 160 -6.75 15.35 0.49
C PRO A 160 -5.76 14.42 -0.24
N ALA A 161 -6.16 13.99 -1.44
CA ALA A 161 -5.69 12.83 -2.21
C ALA A 161 -4.25 12.89 -2.77
N ALA A 162 -3.27 13.34 -1.99
CA ALA A 162 -1.88 13.03 -2.30
C ALA A 162 -1.68 11.52 -2.17
N HIS A 163 -1.22 10.89 -3.25
CA HIS A 163 -1.05 9.46 -3.35
C HIS A 163 0.18 9.14 -4.17
N ARG A 164 0.58 7.87 -4.10
CA ARG A 164 1.67 7.33 -4.88
C ARG A 164 1.13 6.32 -5.87
N SER A 165 1.73 6.33 -7.05
CA SER A 165 1.37 5.48 -8.17
C SER A 165 2.56 4.62 -8.56
N THR A 166 2.31 3.54 -9.28
CA THR A 166 3.38 2.70 -9.83
C THR A 166 2.94 2.02 -11.12
N ALA A 167 3.92 1.73 -11.97
CA ALA A 167 3.75 0.82 -13.08
C ALA A 167 4.71 -0.37 -12.95
N THR A 168 4.31 -1.53 -13.44
CA THR A 168 5.18 -2.69 -13.57
C THR A 168 5.07 -3.27 -14.97
N VAL A 169 6.21 -3.41 -15.64
CA VAL A 169 6.31 -4.09 -16.92
C VAL A 169 6.75 -5.52 -16.69
N TYR A 170 5.92 -6.47 -17.12
CA TYR A 170 6.23 -7.90 -17.02
C TYR A 170 6.77 -8.46 -18.32
N PHE A 171 7.79 -9.31 -18.21
CA PHE A 171 8.40 -10.04 -19.30
C PHE A 171 8.45 -11.54 -19.02
N ALA A 172 8.28 -12.34 -20.07
CA ALA A 172 8.67 -13.75 -20.08
C ALA A 172 10.05 -13.89 -20.71
N ALA A 173 10.96 -14.58 -20.03
CA ALA A 173 12.28 -14.90 -20.53
C ALA A 173 12.50 -16.41 -20.58
N GLY A 174 13.34 -16.89 -21.50
CA GLY A 174 13.76 -18.30 -21.53
C GLY A 174 14.69 -18.69 -20.37
N ARG A 175 15.39 -17.71 -19.80
CA ARG A 175 16.24 -17.87 -18.62
C ARG A 175 16.15 -16.59 -17.78
N ALA A 176 16.13 -16.74 -16.46
CA ALA A 176 16.21 -15.60 -15.56
C ALA A 176 17.58 -14.91 -15.67
N PRO A 177 17.66 -13.58 -15.46
CA PRO A 177 18.93 -12.85 -15.42
C PRO A 177 19.78 -13.22 -14.19
N THR A 178 19.19 -13.84 -13.18
CA THR A 178 19.84 -14.36 -11.97
C THR A 178 19.10 -15.62 -11.51
N ASP A 179 19.80 -16.54 -10.85
CA ASP A 179 19.21 -17.72 -10.21
C ASP A 179 18.77 -17.41 -8.76
N GLU A 180 19.06 -16.21 -8.25
CA GLU A 180 18.74 -15.80 -6.88
C GLU A 180 17.31 -15.25 -6.74
N ALA A 181 16.72 -15.49 -5.57
CA ALA A 181 15.43 -14.93 -5.15
C ALA A 181 15.63 -13.54 -4.51
N VAL A 182 16.10 -12.57 -5.31
CA VAL A 182 16.49 -11.24 -4.83
C VAL A 182 15.75 -10.10 -5.52
N LEU A 183 15.73 -8.95 -4.84
CA LEU A 183 15.31 -7.67 -5.39
C LEU A 183 16.54 -6.96 -5.97
N MET A 184 16.53 -6.70 -7.28
CA MET A 184 17.58 -5.92 -7.94
C MET A 184 17.20 -4.44 -7.92
N LEU A 185 18.15 -3.59 -7.53
CA LEU A 185 17.95 -2.15 -7.34
C LEU A 185 18.63 -1.36 -8.46
N ASN A 186 18.01 -0.26 -8.90
CA ASN A 186 18.68 0.70 -9.78
C ASN A 186 19.73 1.51 -9.02
N GLY A 187 20.99 1.07 -9.09
CA GLY A 187 22.15 1.77 -8.52
C GLY A 187 22.73 2.88 -9.41
N ASP A 188 22.13 3.16 -10.58
CA ASP A 188 22.68 4.07 -11.60
C ASP A 188 22.29 5.54 -11.39
N GLY A 189 21.97 5.93 -10.15
CA GLY A 189 21.68 7.32 -9.80
C GLY A 189 20.38 7.86 -10.41
N GLY A 190 19.35 7.02 -10.57
CA GLY A 190 18.05 7.42 -11.11
C GLY A 190 17.97 7.46 -12.64
N ALA A 191 18.97 6.90 -13.34
CA ALA A 191 18.90 6.77 -14.79
C ALA A 191 17.76 5.83 -15.21
N GLY A 192 17.04 6.21 -16.26
CA GLY A 192 16.01 5.38 -16.90
C GLY A 192 14.75 5.16 -16.05
N PRO A 193 13.71 4.51 -16.62
CA PRO A 193 12.43 4.34 -15.94
C PRO A 193 12.44 3.29 -14.83
N VAL A 194 13.35 2.31 -14.85
CA VAL A 194 13.31 1.16 -13.94
C VAL A 194 13.84 1.55 -12.57
N ASN A 195 13.05 1.35 -11.52
CA ASN A 195 13.48 1.51 -10.13
C ASN A 195 14.00 0.19 -9.55
N THR A 196 13.27 -0.91 -9.76
CA THR A 196 13.66 -2.25 -9.32
C THR A 196 13.27 -3.33 -10.31
N VAL A 197 13.98 -4.46 -10.25
CA VAL A 197 13.65 -5.68 -11.01
C VAL A 197 13.53 -6.84 -10.05
N THR A 198 12.52 -7.67 -10.28
CA THR A 198 12.30 -8.93 -9.57
C THR A 198 12.10 -10.06 -10.56
N VAL A 199 12.40 -11.28 -10.12
CA VAL A 199 12.06 -12.50 -10.86
C VAL A 199 11.10 -13.31 -9.98
N PRO A 200 9.78 -13.01 -9.97
CA PRO A 200 8.84 -13.69 -9.08
C PRO A 200 8.85 -15.22 -9.18
N SER A 201 9.16 -15.76 -10.35
CA SER A 201 9.29 -17.22 -10.56
C SER A 201 10.48 -17.86 -9.84
N ASN A 202 11.51 -17.08 -9.46
CA ASN A 202 12.62 -17.59 -8.62
C ASN A 202 12.18 -17.76 -7.16
N VAL A 203 11.14 -17.02 -6.72
CA VAL A 203 10.57 -17.12 -5.38
C VAL A 203 9.47 -18.19 -5.34
N GLN A 204 8.60 -18.19 -6.34
CA GLN A 204 7.47 -19.10 -6.47
C GLN A 204 7.45 -19.71 -7.88
N PRO A 205 7.98 -20.93 -8.06
CA PRO A 205 8.11 -21.56 -9.37
C PRO A 205 6.80 -21.66 -10.17
N ALA A 206 5.65 -21.80 -9.49
CA ALA A 206 4.34 -21.87 -10.13
C ALA A 206 3.92 -20.59 -10.88
N TYR A 207 4.66 -19.48 -10.74
CA TYR A 207 4.36 -18.21 -11.43
C TYR A 207 4.85 -18.18 -12.88
N ALA A 208 5.61 -19.18 -13.34
CA ALA A 208 6.00 -19.32 -14.73
C ALA A 208 5.87 -20.78 -15.20
N PRO A 209 5.64 -21.02 -16.50
CA PRO A 209 5.77 -22.36 -17.08
C PRO A 209 7.19 -22.92 -16.89
N PRO A 210 7.37 -24.26 -17.02
CA PRO A 210 8.69 -24.85 -17.10
C PRO A 210 9.57 -24.15 -18.15
N ASP A 211 10.87 -24.03 -17.85
CA ASP A 211 11.87 -23.41 -18.73
C ASP A 211 11.56 -21.96 -19.13
N LYS A 212 10.83 -21.25 -18.25
CA LYS A 212 10.54 -19.82 -18.37
C LYS A 212 10.77 -19.12 -17.04
N ALA A 213 11.10 -17.84 -17.13
CA ALA A 213 11.16 -16.93 -16.00
C ALA A 213 10.15 -15.79 -16.20
N LEU A 214 9.44 -15.44 -15.12
CA LEU A 214 8.65 -14.22 -15.05
C LEU A 214 9.51 -13.12 -14.45
N ILE A 215 9.64 -12.01 -15.16
CA ILE A 215 10.44 -10.85 -14.75
C ILE A 215 9.50 -9.66 -14.61
N GLY A 216 9.57 -8.95 -13.49
CA GLY A 216 8.84 -7.70 -13.26
C GLY A 216 9.82 -6.54 -13.08
N ALA A 217 9.71 -5.52 -13.92
CA ALA A 217 10.43 -4.27 -13.79
C ALA A 217 9.47 -3.18 -13.28
N SER A 218 9.72 -2.69 -12.07
CA SER A 218 8.91 -1.65 -11.42
C SER A 218 9.39 -0.25 -11.81
N VAL A 219 8.44 0.64 -12.02
CA VAL A 219 8.61 2.05 -12.40
C VAL A 219 7.80 2.88 -11.40
N LEU A 220 8.40 3.98 -10.92
CA LEU A 220 7.73 4.90 -9.99
C LEU A 220 6.74 5.78 -10.75
N GLY A 221 5.60 6.07 -10.14
CA GLY A 221 4.54 6.86 -10.75
C GLY A 221 3.81 6.13 -11.88
N THR A 222 3.04 6.90 -12.64
CA THR A 222 2.29 6.48 -13.83
C THR A 222 2.79 7.26 -15.05
N PRO A 223 3.89 6.82 -15.70
CA PRO A 223 4.46 7.53 -16.84
C PRO A 223 3.41 7.79 -17.93
N SER A 224 3.36 8.97 -18.52
CA SER A 224 2.37 9.31 -19.57
C SER A 224 2.58 8.54 -20.88
N ALA A 225 3.76 7.96 -21.08
CA ALA A 225 4.08 7.11 -22.22
C ALA A 225 3.09 5.94 -22.35
N SER A 226 2.79 5.53 -23.59
CA SER A 226 2.04 4.30 -23.88
C SER A 226 2.72 3.06 -23.31
N ASP A 227 2.00 1.95 -23.25
CA ASP A 227 2.56 0.70 -22.74
C ASP A 227 3.69 0.18 -23.62
N GLU A 228 3.60 0.35 -24.94
CA GLU A 228 4.64 0.00 -25.90
C GLU A 228 5.91 0.84 -25.72
N GLU A 229 5.75 2.15 -25.58
CA GLU A 229 6.88 3.08 -25.34
C GLU A 229 7.56 2.79 -24.00
N LEU A 230 6.76 2.56 -22.94
CA LEU A 230 7.29 2.21 -21.63
C LEU A 230 8.01 0.86 -21.66
N GLN A 231 7.46 -0.15 -22.35
CA GLN A 231 8.11 -1.45 -22.55
C GLN A 231 9.43 -1.30 -23.30
N ALA A 232 9.49 -0.47 -24.34
CA ALA A 232 10.72 -0.23 -25.10
C ALA A 232 11.78 0.48 -24.24
N ALA A 233 11.39 1.49 -23.48
CA ALA A 233 12.30 2.22 -22.58
C ALA A 233 12.84 1.33 -21.46
N VAL A 234 11.97 0.53 -20.83
CA VAL A 234 12.34 -0.46 -19.82
C VAL A 234 13.28 -1.51 -20.43
N ARG A 235 12.95 -2.08 -21.59
CA ARG A 235 13.81 -3.05 -22.29
C ARG A 235 15.19 -2.48 -22.58
N LYS A 236 15.27 -1.24 -23.08
CA LYS A 236 16.53 -0.56 -23.36
C LYS A 236 17.42 -0.46 -22.11
N GLN A 237 16.84 -0.10 -20.97
CA GLN A 237 17.58 -0.05 -19.70
C GLN A 237 17.97 -1.44 -19.18
N LEU A 238 17.06 -2.41 -19.25
CA LEU A 238 17.36 -3.78 -18.83
C LEU A 238 18.49 -4.39 -19.68
N ARG A 239 18.59 -4.03 -20.97
CA ARG A 239 19.70 -4.43 -21.84
C ARG A 239 21.04 -3.88 -21.36
N SER A 240 21.11 -2.67 -20.79
CA SER A 240 22.38 -2.18 -20.22
C SER A 240 22.80 -2.93 -18.96
N TRP A 241 21.86 -3.55 -18.24
CA TRP A 241 22.15 -4.31 -17.02
C TRP A 241 22.45 -5.79 -17.29
N PHE A 242 21.69 -6.42 -18.18
CA PHE A 242 21.72 -7.87 -18.39
C PHE A 242 22.22 -8.29 -19.79
N GLY A 243 22.58 -7.32 -20.64
CA GLY A 243 23.12 -7.56 -21.96
C GLY A 243 22.07 -7.90 -23.02
N ALA A 244 22.55 -8.37 -24.18
CA ALA A 244 21.74 -8.55 -25.39
C ALA A 244 20.63 -9.62 -25.27
N GLY A 245 20.72 -10.52 -24.29
CA GLY A 245 19.69 -11.55 -24.05
C GLY A 245 18.31 -10.99 -23.73
N VAL A 246 18.24 -9.74 -23.25
CA VAL A 246 17.00 -9.00 -22.98
C VAL A 246 16.16 -8.79 -24.25
N GLU A 247 16.76 -8.76 -25.43
CA GLU A 247 16.01 -8.63 -26.69
C GLU A 247 15.08 -9.83 -26.94
N GLY A 248 15.47 -11.01 -26.44
CA GLY A 248 14.65 -12.22 -26.51
C GLY A 248 13.50 -12.26 -25.49
N TRP A 249 13.42 -11.30 -24.57
CA TRP A 249 12.35 -11.28 -23.57
C TRP A 249 11.04 -10.86 -24.21
N ARG A 250 9.99 -11.66 -24.06
CA ARG A 250 8.67 -11.30 -24.58
C ARG A 250 7.94 -10.45 -23.56
N ALA A 251 7.57 -9.22 -23.93
CA ALA A 251 6.72 -8.40 -23.09
C ALA A 251 5.36 -9.09 -22.92
N LEU A 252 4.82 -9.04 -21.69
CA LEU A 252 3.55 -9.67 -21.34
C LEU A 252 2.47 -8.62 -21.13
N ARG A 253 2.59 -7.87 -20.04
CA ARG A 253 1.61 -6.89 -19.61
C ARG A 253 2.33 -5.76 -18.90
N THR A 254 1.87 -4.54 -19.14
CA THR A 254 2.13 -3.40 -18.28
C THR A 254 0.94 -3.27 -17.32
N VAL A 255 1.20 -3.24 -16.02
CA VAL A 255 0.18 -2.99 -15.00
C VAL A 255 0.44 -1.61 -14.43
N ARG A 256 -0.56 -0.74 -14.46
CA ARG A 256 -0.52 0.61 -13.90
C ARG A 256 -1.50 0.69 -12.75
N VAL A 257 -1.04 1.17 -11.61
CA VAL A 257 -1.85 1.39 -10.41
C VAL A 257 -1.73 2.86 -10.06
N ASP A 258 -2.80 3.61 -10.30
CA ASP A 258 -2.85 5.05 -10.09
C ASP A 258 -2.81 5.37 -8.59
N TYR A 259 -3.82 4.91 -7.84
CA TYR A 259 -3.79 4.96 -6.38
C TYR A 259 -3.20 3.66 -5.82
N ALA A 260 -1.88 3.63 -5.61
CA ALA A 260 -1.18 2.47 -5.06
C ALA A 260 -0.95 2.56 -3.55
N LEU A 261 -0.61 3.75 -3.05
CA LEU A 261 -0.44 4.04 -1.62
C LEU A 261 -0.90 5.47 -1.30
N PRO A 262 -1.40 5.77 -0.09
CA PRO A 262 -1.50 7.13 0.38
C PRO A 262 -0.12 7.80 0.47
N GLU A 263 -0.06 9.13 0.36
CA GLU A 263 1.13 9.89 0.74
C GLU A 263 1.42 9.73 2.24
N GLN A 264 2.69 9.54 2.59
CA GLN A 264 3.12 9.23 3.96
C GLN A 264 4.24 10.14 4.46
N ALA A 265 4.33 11.36 3.94
CA ALA A 265 5.24 12.39 4.45
C ALA A 265 4.89 12.76 5.91
N PRO A 266 5.87 13.15 6.74
CA PRO A 266 5.58 13.70 8.08
C PRO A 266 4.53 14.82 8.01
N PRO A 267 3.58 14.88 8.96
CA PRO A 267 3.48 14.08 10.19
C PRO A 267 2.53 12.86 10.06
N TYR A 268 2.55 12.12 8.95
CA TYR A 268 1.58 11.05 8.66
C TYR A 268 1.42 9.98 9.76
N LEU A 269 2.49 9.62 10.48
CA LEU A 269 2.44 8.67 11.61
C LEU A 269 2.39 9.38 12.97
N SER A 270 1.77 10.56 13.03
CA SER A 270 1.43 11.31 14.24
C SER A 270 -0.07 11.60 14.27
N PRO A 271 -0.90 10.70 14.86
CA PRO A 271 -0.53 9.48 15.57
C PRO A 271 -0.24 8.29 14.62
N PRO A 272 0.49 7.26 15.10
CA PRO A 272 0.80 6.06 14.32
C PRO A 272 -0.42 5.14 14.10
N VAL A 273 -1.44 5.29 14.94
CA VAL A 273 -2.72 4.59 14.85
C VAL A 273 -3.80 5.65 14.90
N LYS A 274 -4.53 5.81 13.81
CA LYS A 274 -5.67 6.72 13.71
C LYS A 274 -6.94 6.00 14.14
N ALA A 275 -7.91 6.73 14.69
CA ALA A 275 -9.17 6.17 15.17
C ALA A 275 -9.93 5.44 14.05
N VAL A 276 -10.58 4.33 14.39
CA VAL A 276 -11.44 3.60 13.44
C VAL A 276 -12.92 3.93 13.64
N ARG A 277 -13.30 4.41 14.83
CA ARG A 277 -14.64 4.88 15.15
C ARG A 277 -14.71 6.36 14.77
N ARG A 278 -15.62 6.72 13.85
CA ARG A 278 -15.91 8.13 13.53
C ARG A 278 -16.96 8.67 14.50
N ARG A 279 -18.04 7.90 14.63
CA ARG A 279 -19.11 8.03 15.64
C ARG A 279 -19.73 6.65 15.86
N PRO A 280 -20.56 6.43 16.89
CA PRO A 280 -21.27 5.16 17.02
C PRO A 280 -22.09 4.88 15.74
N GLY A 281 -22.02 3.64 15.26
CA GLY A 281 -22.66 3.23 14.00
C GLY A 281 -21.86 3.52 12.72
N LEU A 282 -20.80 4.35 12.76
CA LEU A 282 -19.99 4.66 11.57
C LEU A 282 -18.49 4.53 11.84
N TYR A 283 -17.85 3.64 11.07
CA TYR A 283 -16.44 3.27 11.24
C TYR A 283 -15.68 3.40 9.91
N CYS A 284 -14.38 3.63 10.00
CA CYS A 284 -13.48 3.70 8.86
C CYS A 284 -12.24 2.85 9.13
N CYS A 285 -11.89 1.98 8.18
CA CYS A 285 -10.66 1.21 8.20
C CYS A 285 -10.00 1.22 6.82
N GLY A 286 -8.77 0.72 6.78
CA GLY A 286 -7.90 0.78 5.60
C GLY A 286 -6.44 0.94 5.98
N ASP A 287 -5.58 0.80 4.99
CA ASP A 287 -4.14 1.01 5.13
C ASP A 287 -3.78 2.45 5.56
N HIS A 288 -4.60 3.42 5.16
CA HIS A 288 -4.51 4.84 5.48
C HIS A 288 -4.77 5.18 6.97
N ARG A 289 -5.25 4.23 7.78
CA ARG A 289 -5.46 4.43 9.24
C ARG A 289 -4.24 4.04 10.09
N ARG A 290 -3.21 3.42 9.49
CA ARG A 290 -1.98 2.96 10.18
C ARG A 290 -0.77 3.11 9.24
N THR A 291 0.12 2.11 9.21
CA THR A 291 1.20 1.97 8.23
C THR A 291 0.63 1.46 6.91
N ALA A 292 0.79 2.21 5.81
CA ALA A 292 0.17 1.83 4.55
C ALA A 292 0.77 0.52 4.00
N SER A 293 0.08 -0.58 4.24
CA SER A 293 0.54 -1.97 4.03
C SER A 293 -0.63 -2.93 4.23
N ILE A 294 -0.48 -4.16 3.74
CA ILE A 294 -1.45 -5.25 3.99
C ILE A 294 -1.65 -5.46 5.51
N ASN A 295 -0.57 -5.46 6.29
CA ASN A 295 -0.65 -5.61 7.75
C ASN A 295 -1.40 -4.46 8.41
N GLY A 296 -1.18 -3.22 7.96
CA GLY A 296 -1.89 -2.04 8.43
C GLY A 296 -3.38 -2.10 8.14
N ALA A 297 -3.76 -2.50 6.93
CA ALA A 297 -5.15 -2.69 6.52
C ALA A 297 -5.86 -3.78 7.34
N LEU A 298 -5.22 -4.94 7.51
CA LEU A 298 -5.78 -6.03 8.34
C LEU A 298 -5.92 -5.61 9.80
N ALA A 299 -4.94 -4.89 10.34
CA ALA A 299 -4.97 -4.41 11.73
C ALA A 299 -6.06 -3.35 11.96
N SER A 300 -6.27 -2.42 11.01
CA SER A 300 -7.36 -1.43 11.11
C SER A 300 -8.73 -2.07 10.89
N GLY A 301 -8.85 -3.05 9.97
CA GLY A 301 -10.08 -3.82 9.78
C GLY A 301 -10.50 -4.59 11.03
N ARG A 302 -9.54 -5.25 11.70
CA ARG A 302 -9.78 -5.89 13.01
C ARG A 302 -10.25 -4.90 14.06
N ALA A 303 -9.57 -3.76 14.18
CA ALA A 303 -9.94 -2.74 15.15
C ALA A 303 -11.36 -2.19 14.89
N ALA A 304 -11.76 -2.01 13.63
CA ALA A 304 -13.12 -1.59 13.29
C ALA A 304 -14.15 -2.65 13.69
N ALA A 305 -13.89 -3.93 13.42
CA ALA A 305 -14.78 -5.02 13.85
C ALA A 305 -14.94 -5.10 15.38
N GLU A 306 -13.85 -4.92 16.12
CA GLU A 306 -13.86 -4.85 17.60
C GLU A 306 -14.67 -3.64 18.10
N ALA A 307 -14.53 -2.48 17.46
CA ALA A 307 -15.30 -1.28 17.80
C ALA A 307 -16.80 -1.47 17.54
N VAL A 308 -17.18 -2.04 16.39
CA VAL A 308 -18.58 -2.40 16.06
C VAL A 308 -19.15 -3.35 17.13
N THR A 309 -18.39 -4.37 17.52
CA THR A 309 -18.84 -5.36 18.51
C THR A 309 -19.03 -4.73 19.89
N THR A 310 -18.14 -3.79 20.26
CA THR A 310 -18.23 -3.05 21.52
C THR A 310 -19.48 -2.17 21.57
N ASP A 311 -19.84 -1.54 20.44
CA ASP A 311 -20.95 -0.61 20.36
C ASP A 311 -22.30 -1.31 20.09
N ALA A 312 -22.27 -2.57 19.62
CA ALA A 312 -23.46 -3.34 19.24
C ALA A 312 -24.60 -3.38 20.28
N PRO A 313 -24.35 -3.49 21.60
CA PRO A 313 -25.42 -3.43 22.60
C PRO A 313 -26.16 -2.09 22.60
N ALA A 314 -25.45 -0.98 22.41
CA ALA A 314 -26.05 0.36 22.34
C ALA A 314 -26.79 0.56 21.02
N LEU A 315 -26.23 0.08 19.90
CA LEU A 315 -26.85 0.17 18.57
C LEU A 315 -28.14 -0.68 18.43
N ARG A 316 -28.33 -1.68 19.30
CA ARG A 316 -29.55 -2.52 19.33
C ARG A 316 -30.58 -2.09 20.38
N ALA A 317 -30.21 -1.21 21.31
CA ALA A 317 -31.05 -0.78 22.41
C ALA A 317 -31.82 0.53 22.11
N SER A 318 -31.48 1.20 21.01
CA SER A 318 -32.25 2.31 20.47
C SER A 318 -33.55 1.79 19.83
N PRO A 319 -34.72 2.36 20.19
CA PRO A 319 -36.04 1.84 19.87
C PRO A 319 -36.40 1.91 18.38
#